data_AF-A0A4V2FSF8-F1
#
_entry.id   AF-A0A4V2FSF8-F1
#
_cell.length_a   1.000
_cell.length_b   1.000
_cell.length_c   1.000
_cell.angle_alpha   90.00
_cell.angle_beta   90.00
_cell.angle_gamma   90.00
#
_symmetry.space_group_name_H-M   'P 1'
#
loop_
_entity.id
_entity.type
_entity.pdbx_description
1 polymer ?
#
loop_
_entity_poly.entity_id
_entity_poly.type
_entity_poly.pdbx_seq_one_letter_code
_entity_poly.pdbx_strand_id
1 'polypeptide(L)'
;MDLKDIGTLVTALGVLLGAVIGVLKYLSFRDKQLAAQTAFRTVVDSLSSSVEGQRLGGAILLRRFFDPKTELGEGRMPYAREAVDVIVALLRETEPGNFQKLLADGLLYAPSLEGADLQRTNLQNAYLGRKDGGKAPKLSRADFYRADLSAASLKGADASRAVFYQARLHNTIFRGADLREAMFFGADLLGAEFKGARLTGANFDHARNVPPQIAELVDKTGVYNGPEVFEASTQSRAADRPQIFLSKPGTLSVLQQEFVRQVTTFLDAEQIDVATVDRSDYPNVGAVSEVRRVLSGCSGALVLGFRQLEVSKGVWRAGTEEAREVEHVALPTTWNHVEAGMAAMAGLPTLFLVERGVIDGVFALGDVGHVITDVDLARPNHPEIRRRVAAWCNSVREAGPASTRHQPPGPPPDPNPLQQARS
;
A
#
# COMPACT_ATOMS: atom_id res chain seq x y z
N MET A 1 79.42 -26.51 3.52
CA MET A 1 78.38 -25.65 2.93
C MET A 1 78.62 -24.27 3.47
N ASP A 2 78.94 -23.31 2.61
CA ASP A 2 79.35 -21.98 3.04
C ASP A 2 78.12 -21.20 3.57
N LEU A 3 78.29 -20.22 4.45
CA LEU A 3 77.14 -19.47 5.02
C LEU A 3 76.26 -18.83 3.93
N LYS A 4 76.87 -18.48 2.79
CA LYS A 4 76.17 -17.97 1.61
C LYS A 4 75.24 -19.02 0.99
N ASP A 5 75.68 -20.27 0.86
CA ASP A 5 74.89 -21.37 0.28
C ASP A 5 73.66 -21.71 1.12
N ILE A 6 73.79 -21.63 2.45
CA ILE A 6 72.66 -21.80 3.38
C ILE A 6 71.63 -20.67 3.19
N GLY A 7 72.08 -19.43 3.04
CA GLY A 7 71.21 -18.28 2.80
C GLY A 7 70.44 -18.37 1.47
N THR A 8 71.09 -18.81 0.40
CA THR A 8 70.43 -19.04 -0.91
C THR A 8 69.40 -20.17 -0.83
N LEU A 9 69.72 -21.25 -0.11
CA LEU A 9 68.82 -22.39 0.06
C LEU A 9 67.56 -22.02 0.86
N VAL A 10 67.70 -21.27 1.94
CA VAL A 10 66.57 -20.78 2.76
C VAL A 10 65.68 -19.84 1.96
N THR A 11 66.27 -18.95 1.16
CA THR A 11 65.51 -18.02 0.30
C THR A 11 64.74 -18.77 -0.78
N ALA A 12 65.38 -19.76 -1.43
CA ALA A 12 64.73 -20.60 -2.42
C ALA A 12 63.56 -21.42 -1.83
N LEU A 13 63.75 -22.01 -0.64
CA LEU A 13 62.68 -22.72 0.10
C LEU A 13 61.52 -21.78 0.47
N GLY A 14 61.80 -20.55 0.89
CA GLY A 14 60.79 -19.54 1.20
C GLY A 14 59.95 -19.14 -0.02
N VAL A 15 60.59 -18.94 -1.18
CA VAL A 15 59.90 -18.64 -2.45
C VAL A 15 59.02 -19.82 -2.88
N LEU A 16 59.53 -21.05 -2.77
CA LEU A 16 58.82 -22.26 -3.17
C LEU A 16 57.61 -22.52 -2.25
N LEU A 17 57.76 -22.32 -0.94
CA LEU A 17 56.66 -22.38 0.02
C LEU A 17 55.60 -21.30 -0.26
N GLY A 18 56.02 -20.07 -0.57
CA GLY A 18 55.13 -18.98 -0.97
C GLY A 18 54.34 -19.32 -2.24
N ALA A 19 54.99 -19.90 -3.25
CA ALA A 19 54.36 -20.34 -4.49
C ALA A 19 53.35 -21.47 -4.24
N VAL A 20 53.68 -22.47 -3.41
CA VAL A 20 52.78 -23.57 -3.03
C VAL A 20 51.55 -23.03 -2.28
N ILE A 21 51.75 -22.14 -1.30
CA ILE A 21 50.65 -21.47 -0.59
C ILE A 21 49.80 -20.67 -1.58
N GLY A 22 50.41 -19.99 -2.54
CA GLY A 22 49.72 -19.26 -3.61
C GLY A 22 48.85 -20.16 -4.48
N VAL A 23 49.38 -21.30 -4.93
CA VAL A 23 48.65 -22.29 -5.73
C VAL A 23 47.52 -22.93 -4.93
N LEU A 24 47.74 -23.30 -3.66
CA LEU A 24 46.70 -23.85 -2.79
C LEU A 24 45.57 -22.84 -2.54
N LYS A 25 45.90 -21.56 -2.31
CA LYS A 25 44.91 -20.49 -2.20
C LYS A 25 44.13 -20.30 -3.51
N TYR A 26 44.80 -20.37 -4.65
CA TYR A 26 44.16 -20.26 -5.96
C TYR A 26 43.20 -21.42 -6.26
N LEU A 27 43.62 -22.66 -6.00
CA LEU A 27 42.76 -23.84 -6.17
C LEU A 27 41.54 -23.78 -5.25
N SER A 28 41.75 -23.46 -3.97
CA SER A 28 40.66 -23.28 -3.00
C SER A 28 39.68 -22.18 -3.44
N PHE A 29 40.18 -21.06 -3.96
CA PHE A 29 39.35 -19.99 -4.50
C PHE A 29 38.50 -20.45 -5.71
N ARG A 30 39.11 -21.20 -6.64
CA ARG A 30 38.42 -21.72 -7.83
C ARG A 30 37.29 -22.69 -7.47
N ASP A 31 37.54 -23.61 -6.56
CA ASP A 31 36.55 -24.61 -6.14
C ASP A 31 35.36 -23.94 -5.43
N LYS A 32 35.61 -22.89 -4.64
CA LYS A 32 34.56 -22.08 -4.01
C LYS A 32 33.74 -21.29 -5.02
N GLN A 33 34.36 -20.72 -6.04
CA GLN A 33 33.61 -20.05 -7.12
C GLN A 33 32.67 -21.02 -7.84
N LEU A 34 33.15 -22.24 -8.13
CA LEU A 34 32.32 -23.27 -8.77
C LEU A 34 31.15 -23.70 -7.87
N ALA A 35 31.40 -23.86 -6.56
CA ALA A 35 30.35 -24.16 -5.59
C ALA A 35 29.30 -23.04 -5.49
N ALA A 36 29.73 -21.78 -5.45
CA ALA A 36 28.85 -20.62 -5.43
C ALA A 36 28.01 -20.51 -6.71
N GLN A 37 28.62 -20.74 -7.88
CA GLN A 37 27.91 -20.77 -9.16
C GLN A 37 26.85 -21.87 -9.19
N THR A 38 27.20 -23.07 -8.72
CA THR A 38 26.28 -24.21 -8.66
C THR A 38 25.11 -23.92 -7.73
N ALA A 39 25.40 -23.41 -6.52
CA ALA A 39 24.38 -23.03 -5.56
C ALA A 39 23.44 -21.94 -6.09
N PHE A 40 24.00 -20.89 -6.73
CA PHE A 40 23.19 -19.82 -7.32
C PHE A 40 22.26 -20.36 -8.40
N ARG A 41 22.77 -21.19 -9.30
CA ARG A 41 21.96 -21.83 -10.34
C ARG A 41 20.82 -22.67 -9.76
N THR A 42 21.11 -23.51 -8.76
CA THR A 42 20.09 -24.33 -8.09
C THR A 42 19.01 -23.49 -7.43
N VAL A 43 19.38 -22.37 -6.81
CA VAL A 43 18.42 -21.43 -6.22
C VAL A 43 17.54 -20.78 -7.30
N VAL A 44 18.14 -20.32 -8.39
CA VAL A 44 17.40 -19.72 -9.51
C VAL A 44 16.46 -20.73 -10.17
N ASP A 45 16.91 -21.97 -10.39
CA ASP A 45 16.07 -23.04 -10.93
C ASP A 45 14.87 -23.30 -10.01
N SER A 46 15.06 -23.25 -8.69
CA SER A 46 13.97 -23.45 -7.71
C SER A 46 12.91 -22.36 -7.76
N LEU A 47 13.26 -21.12 -8.12
CA LEU A 47 12.30 -20.00 -8.27
C LEU A 47 11.31 -20.23 -9.41
N SER A 48 11.69 -21.03 -10.40
CA SER A 48 10.82 -21.40 -11.53
C SER A 48 9.87 -22.56 -11.23
N SER A 49 9.98 -23.18 -10.04
CA SER A 49 9.18 -24.36 -9.70
C SER A 49 7.68 -24.05 -9.62
N SER A 50 6.87 -24.98 -10.10
CA SER A 50 5.41 -24.99 -9.92
C SER A 50 5.00 -25.33 -8.48
N VAL A 51 5.90 -25.95 -7.71
CA VAL A 51 5.69 -26.29 -6.30
C VAL A 51 5.97 -25.06 -5.43
N GLU A 52 4.92 -24.52 -4.81
CA GLU A 52 4.99 -23.29 -4.02
C GLU A 52 6.11 -23.32 -2.96
N GLY A 53 6.20 -24.40 -2.17
CA GLY A 53 7.23 -24.52 -1.12
C GLY A 53 8.66 -24.44 -1.66
N GLN A 54 8.94 -25.02 -2.83
CA GLN A 54 10.26 -24.94 -3.47
C GLN A 54 10.56 -23.53 -3.97
N ARG A 55 9.56 -22.89 -4.59
CA ARG A 55 9.67 -21.53 -5.09
C ARG A 55 9.89 -20.52 -3.97
N LEU A 56 9.15 -20.63 -2.86
CA LEU A 56 9.36 -19.80 -1.67
C LEU A 56 10.71 -20.08 -1.01
N GLY A 57 11.13 -21.36 -0.97
CA GLY A 57 12.46 -21.75 -0.51
C GLY A 57 13.57 -21.09 -1.33
N GLY A 58 13.45 -21.06 -2.65
CA GLY A 58 14.36 -20.34 -3.54
C GLY A 58 14.46 -18.84 -3.21
N ALA A 59 13.31 -18.18 -3.00
CA ALA A 59 13.29 -16.75 -2.66
C ALA A 59 13.99 -16.45 -1.32
N ILE A 60 13.85 -17.34 -0.34
CA ILE A 60 14.55 -17.24 0.94
C ILE A 60 16.06 -17.46 0.74
N LEU A 61 16.45 -18.48 -0.04
CA LEU A 61 17.83 -18.84 -0.27
C LEU A 61 18.61 -17.79 -1.08
N LEU A 62 17.94 -16.98 -1.92
CA LEU A 62 18.57 -15.84 -2.59
C LEU A 62 19.25 -14.88 -1.61
N ARG A 63 18.70 -14.73 -0.39
CA ARG A 63 19.26 -13.84 0.64
C ARG A 63 20.64 -14.29 1.13
N ARG A 64 21.00 -15.56 0.92
CA ARG A 64 22.34 -16.07 1.29
C ARG A 64 23.45 -15.41 0.50
N PHE A 65 23.16 -14.96 -0.73
CA PHE A 65 24.11 -14.21 -1.56
C PHE A 65 24.31 -12.77 -1.07
N PHE A 66 23.57 -12.32 -0.06
CA PHE A 66 23.74 -11.01 0.57
C PHE A 66 24.45 -11.06 1.94
N ASP A 67 24.83 -12.26 2.42
CA ASP A 67 25.49 -12.42 3.71
C ASP A 67 26.96 -12.85 3.51
N PRO A 68 27.93 -11.97 3.84
CA PRO A 68 29.36 -12.25 3.68
C PRO A 68 29.88 -13.33 4.65
N LYS A 69 29.10 -13.73 5.65
CA LYS A 69 29.45 -14.76 6.65
C LYS A 69 29.05 -16.17 6.22
N THR A 70 28.27 -16.31 5.15
CA THR A 70 27.91 -17.63 4.62
C THR A 70 29.14 -18.33 4.04
N GLU A 71 29.05 -19.65 3.89
CA GLU A 71 30.09 -20.47 3.26
C GLU A 71 30.38 -20.05 1.80
N LEU A 72 29.45 -19.31 1.19
CA LEU A 72 29.58 -18.73 -0.16
C LEU A 72 30.06 -17.27 -0.12
N GLY A 73 29.98 -16.61 1.04
CA GLY A 73 30.11 -15.16 1.18
C GLY A 73 31.55 -14.63 1.25
N GLU A 74 32.50 -15.39 1.81
CA GLU A 74 33.93 -15.05 2.08
C GLU A 74 34.34 -13.57 1.90
N GLY A 75 33.62 -12.66 2.56
CA GLY A 75 33.85 -11.21 2.52
C GLY A 75 33.56 -10.49 1.20
N ARG A 76 33.16 -11.18 0.11
CA ARG A 76 32.90 -10.58 -1.21
C ARG A 76 31.46 -10.71 -1.72
N MET A 77 30.64 -11.62 -1.16
CA MET A 77 29.25 -11.85 -1.56
C MET A 77 29.09 -12.06 -3.08
N PRO A 78 29.66 -13.15 -3.64
CA PRO A 78 29.51 -13.45 -5.07
C PRO A 78 28.03 -13.56 -5.43
N TYR A 79 27.65 -13.06 -6.60
CA TYR A 79 26.27 -13.03 -7.10
C TYR A 79 25.30 -12.11 -6.35
N ALA A 80 25.76 -11.24 -5.44
CA ALA A 80 24.86 -10.30 -4.77
C ALA A 80 24.12 -9.37 -5.76
N ARG A 81 24.80 -8.89 -6.80
CA ARG A 81 24.14 -8.04 -7.80
C ARG A 81 23.14 -8.86 -8.62
N GLU A 82 23.56 -10.02 -9.09
CA GLU A 82 22.75 -10.94 -9.88
C GLU A 82 21.51 -11.43 -9.10
N ALA A 83 21.65 -11.64 -7.79
CA ALA A 83 20.53 -11.97 -6.92
C ALA A 83 19.53 -10.80 -6.81
N VAL A 84 20.01 -9.54 -6.72
CA VAL A 84 19.13 -8.37 -6.82
C VAL A 84 18.43 -8.35 -8.17
N ASP A 85 19.16 -8.53 -9.27
CA ASP A 85 18.60 -8.50 -10.63
C ASP A 85 17.53 -9.57 -10.84
N VAL A 86 17.73 -10.78 -10.32
CA VAL A 86 16.74 -11.87 -10.33
C VAL A 86 15.50 -11.49 -9.52
N ILE A 87 15.68 -10.94 -8.31
CA ILE A 87 14.56 -10.48 -7.47
C ILE A 87 13.76 -9.41 -8.21
N VAL A 88 14.43 -8.39 -8.75
CA VAL A 88 13.81 -7.29 -9.50
C VAL A 88 13.04 -7.81 -10.70
N ALA A 89 13.62 -8.71 -11.49
CA ALA A 89 12.96 -9.29 -12.66
C ALA A 89 11.67 -10.02 -12.27
N LEU A 90 11.69 -10.79 -11.18
CA LEU A 90 10.50 -11.48 -10.67
C LEU A 90 9.46 -10.50 -10.09
N LEU A 91 9.89 -9.44 -9.41
CA LEU A 91 8.99 -8.44 -8.84
C LEU A 91 8.21 -7.64 -9.88
N ARG A 92 8.68 -7.57 -11.13
CA ARG A 92 7.96 -6.92 -12.24
C ARG A 92 6.73 -7.71 -12.70
N GLU A 93 6.77 -9.03 -12.56
CA GLU A 93 5.75 -9.94 -13.09
C GLU A 93 4.90 -10.60 -11.99
N THR A 94 5.23 -10.38 -10.71
CA THR A 94 4.55 -11.05 -9.60
C THR A 94 3.38 -10.23 -9.05
N GLU A 95 2.25 -10.91 -8.91
CA GLU A 95 1.07 -10.37 -8.22
C GLU A 95 1.29 -10.28 -6.70
N PRO A 96 0.55 -9.41 -5.98
CA PRO A 96 0.63 -9.32 -4.53
C PRO A 96 0.36 -10.66 -3.85
N GLY A 97 1.25 -11.06 -2.94
CA GLY A 97 1.14 -12.34 -2.23
C GLY A 97 2.42 -12.73 -1.52
N ASN A 98 2.45 -13.93 -0.92
CA ASN A 98 3.58 -14.39 -0.12
C ASN A 98 4.91 -14.43 -0.88
N PHE A 99 4.88 -14.85 -2.15
CA PHE A 99 6.07 -14.91 -2.99
C PHE A 99 6.64 -13.52 -3.30
N GLN A 100 5.79 -12.59 -3.76
CA GLN A 100 6.16 -11.19 -3.98
C GLN A 100 6.69 -10.56 -2.70
N LYS A 101 6.00 -10.77 -1.57
CA LYS A 101 6.42 -10.22 -0.26
C LYS A 101 7.80 -10.71 0.14
N LEU A 102 8.08 -12.01 -0.02
CA LEU A 102 9.38 -12.60 0.32
C LEU A 102 10.51 -12.08 -0.55
N LEU A 103 10.27 -11.90 -1.85
CA LEU A 103 11.20 -11.29 -2.79
C LEU A 103 11.47 -9.83 -2.41
N ALA A 104 10.42 -9.03 -2.21
CA ALA A 104 10.51 -7.61 -1.89
C ALA A 104 11.22 -7.36 -0.55
N ASP A 105 10.86 -8.11 0.51
CA ASP A 105 11.57 -8.05 1.79
C ASP A 105 13.00 -8.61 1.71
N GLY A 106 13.27 -9.47 0.72
CA GLY A 106 14.61 -9.98 0.45
C GLY A 106 15.59 -8.86 0.11
N LEU A 107 15.13 -7.81 -0.55
CA LEU A 107 15.94 -6.64 -0.92
C LEU A 107 16.46 -5.87 0.32
N LEU A 108 15.80 -5.97 1.47
CA LEU A 108 16.30 -5.39 2.73
C LEU A 108 17.70 -5.90 3.10
N TYR A 109 18.00 -7.13 2.73
CA TYR A 109 19.26 -7.78 3.07
C TYR A 109 20.35 -7.47 2.05
N ALA A 110 20.02 -6.90 0.89
CA ALA A 110 20.99 -6.58 -0.14
C ALA A 110 22.09 -5.65 0.42
N PRO A 111 23.37 -5.86 0.04
CA PRO A 111 24.46 -5.05 0.56
C PRO A 111 24.35 -3.57 0.17
N SER A 112 23.76 -3.30 -1.00
CA SER A 112 23.39 -1.97 -1.47
C SER A 112 22.34 -2.09 -2.58
N LEU A 113 21.47 -1.10 -2.67
CA LEU A 113 20.54 -0.86 -3.78
C LEU A 113 20.81 0.51 -4.42
N GLU A 114 22.00 1.07 -4.17
CA GLU A 114 22.41 2.37 -4.71
C GLU A 114 22.46 2.31 -6.24
N GLY A 115 21.68 3.17 -6.89
CA GLY A 115 21.56 3.17 -8.36
C GLY A 115 20.89 1.93 -8.94
N ALA A 116 20.22 1.11 -8.13
CA ALA A 116 19.55 -0.09 -8.62
C ALA A 116 18.35 0.25 -9.52
N ASP A 117 18.18 -0.50 -10.61
CA ASP A 117 16.97 -0.47 -11.42
C ASP A 117 15.87 -1.25 -10.67
N LEU A 118 14.91 -0.52 -10.13
CA LEU A 118 13.70 -1.05 -9.48
C LEU A 118 12.44 -0.67 -10.27
N GLN A 119 12.60 -0.35 -11.56
CA GLN A 119 11.49 0.14 -12.38
C GLN A 119 10.40 -0.93 -12.51
N ARG A 120 9.14 -0.47 -12.42
CA ARG A 120 7.92 -1.28 -12.58
C ARG A 120 7.82 -2.48 -11.64
N THR A 121 8.58 -2.48 -10.55
CA THR A 121 8.52 -3.55 -9.56
C THR A 121 7.27 -3.44 -8.68
N ASN A 122 6.71 -4.58 -8.31
CA ASN A 122 5.68 -4.67 -7.28
C ASN A 122 6.34 -4.78 -5.91
N LEU A 123 6.52 -3.65 -5.23
CA LEU A 123 7.09 -3.52 -3.89
C LEU A 123 6.01 -3.22 -2.83
N GLN A 124 4.75 -3.59 -3.11
CA GLN A 124 3.67 -3.39 -2.16
C GLN A 124 4.01 -4.07 -0.82
N ASN A 125 3.77 -3.35 0.29
CA ASN A 125 4.05 -3.78 1.65
C ASN A 125 5.53 -4.14 1.95
N ALA A 126 6.47 -3.78 1.07
CA ALA A 126 7.89 -4.13 1.24
C ALA A 126 8.51 -3.42 2.45
N TYR A 127 9.39 -4.10 3.17
CA TYR A 127 10.24 -3.48 4.18
C TYR A 127 11.61 -3.16 3.59
N LEU A 128 11.87 -1.89 3.27
CA LEU A 128 13.16 -1.41 2.72
C LEU A 128 13.86 -0.39 3.64
N GLY A 129 13.24 -0.05 4.78
CA GLY A 129 13.75 0.86 5.79
C GLY A 129 14.52 0.19 6.93
N ARG A 130 15.00 1.01 7.88
CA ARG A 130 15.65 0.55 9.10
C ARG A 130 14.65 -0.16 10.00
N LYS A 131 14.92 -1.44 10.29
CA LYS A 131 14.33 -2.15 11.43
C LYS A 131 15.07 -1.73 12.71
N ASP A 132 14.41 -1.71 13.86
CA ASP A 132 14.95 -1.19 15.12
C ASP A 132 16.36 -1.74 15.44
N GLY A 133 17.40 -0.91 15.24
CA GLY A 133 18.83 -1.27 15.43
C GLY A 133 19.54 -1.92 14.23
N GLY A 134 18.83 -2.25 13.14
CA GLY A 134 19.37 -2.86 11.92
C GLY A 134 19.88 -1.86 10.87
N LYS A 135 20.69 -2.35 9.93
CA LYS A 135 21.07 -1.60 8.73
C LYS A 135 19.97 -1.72 7.66
N ALA A 136 19.66 -0.61 7.00
CA ALA A 136 18.86 -0.59 5.77
C ALA A 136 19.82 -0.55 4.56
N PRO A 137 19.42 -1.09 3.40
CA PRO A 137 20.19 -0.91 2.18
C PRO A 137 20.21 0.57 1.80
N LYS A 138 21.30 1.02 1.18
CA LYS A 138 21.34 2.34 0.55
C LYS A 138 20.46 2.29 -0.70
N LEU A 139 19.51 3.21 -0.82
CA LEU A 139 18.60 3.39 -1.95
C LEU A 139 18.94 4.67 -2.73
N SER A 140 20.06 5.32 -2.42
CA SER A 140 20.44 6.57 -3.07
C SER A 140 20.54 6.35 -4.58
N ARG A 141 19.92 7.22 -5.38
CA ARG A 141 19.85 7.13 -6.85
C ARG A 141 19.12 5.89 -7.39
N ALA A 142 18.45 5.09 -6.56
CA ALA A 142 17.65 3.97 -7.05
C ALA A 142 16.51 4.46 -7.94
N ASP A 143 16.17 3.67 -8.96
CA ASP A 143 15.16 4.01 -9.95
C ASP A 143 13.87 3.22 -9.73
N PHE A 144 12.85 3.89 -9.20
CA PHE A 144 11.51 3.37 -8.94
C PHE A 144 10.50 3.85 -9.99
N TYR A 145 10.93 4.16 -11.23
CA TYR A 145 9.99 4.59 -12.27
C TYR A 145 8.84 3.59 -12.43
N ARG A 146 7.61 4.06 -12.22
CA ARG A 146 6.35 3.27 -12.24
C ARG A 146 6.33 2.07 -11.29
N ALA A 147 7.18 2.02 -10.28
CA ALA A 147 7.10 0.99 -9.25
C ALA A 147 5.87 1.21 -8.36
N ASP A 148 5.35 0.14 -7.79
CA ASP A 148 4.28 0.19 -6.79
C ASP A 148 4.87 -0.06 -5.40
N LEU A 149 4.99 0.98 -4.59
CA LEU A 149 5.46 0.92 -3.21
C LEU A 149 4.31 1.13 -2.21
N SER A 150 3.07 0.80 -2.59
CA SER A 150 1.91 1.00 -1.71
C SER A 150 2.11 0.26 -0.39
N ALA A 151 1.94 0.98 0.73
CA ALA A 151 2.18 0.51 2.10
C ALA A 151 3.61 -0.01 2.37
N ALA A 152 4.58 0.27 1.51
CA ALA A 152 5.98 -0.04 1.77
C ALA A 152 6.54 0.87 2.87
N SER A 153 7.55 0.37 3.59
CA SER A 153 8.25 1.12 4.61
C SER A 153 9.69 1.40 4.17
N LEU A 154 9.99 2.68 3.96
CA LEU A 154 11.33 3.23 3.72
C LEU A 154 11.81 4.04 4.96
N LYS A 155 11.25 3.75 6.14
CA LYS A 155 11.60 4.42 7.41
C LYS A 155 13.11 4.51 7.61
N GLY A 156 13.67 5.71 7.73
CA GLY A 156 15.10 5.90 7.98
C GLY A 156 16.05 5.43 6.87
N ALA A 157 15.53 5.12 5.68
CA ALA A 157 16.34 4.72 4.53
C ALA A 157 17.09 5.93 3.94
N ASP A 158 18.23 5.67 3.31
CA ASP A 158 18.90 6.67 2.46
C ASP A 158 18.40 6.50 1.04
N ALA A 159 17.40 7.29 0.64
CA ALA A 159 16.81 7.34 -0.69
C ALA A 159 17.10 8.70 -1.36
N SER A 160 18.24 9.31 -1.03
CA SER A 160 18.67 10.57 -1.62
C SER A 160 18.84 10.42 -3.14
N ARG A 161 18.34 11.37 -3.92
CA ARG A 161 18.32 11.34 -5.39
C ARG A 161 17.60 10.13 -6.01
N ALA A 162 16.77 9.40 -5.26
CA ALA A 162 15.97 8.32 -5.82
C ALA A 162 14.92 8.87 -6.80
N VAL A 163 14.61 8.09 -7.84
CA VAL A 163 13.65 8.45 -8.89
C VAL A 163 12.33 7.73 -8.63
N PHE A 164 11.31 8.44 -8.21
CA PHE A 164 9.95 7.93 -7.98
C PHE A 164 8.96 8.34 -9.07
N TYR A 165 9.46 8.60 -10.29
CA TYR A 165 8.64 9.05 -11.40
C TYR A 165 7.46 8.12 -11.68
N GLN A 166 6.24 8.67 -11.66
CA GLN A 166 5.00 7.92 -11.86
C GLN A 166 4.84 6.69 -10.92
N ALA A 167 5.56 6.65 -9.80
CA ALA A 167 5.45 5.57 -8.83
C ALA A 167 4.13 5.70 -8.04
N ARG A 168 3.58 4.56 -7.62
CA ARG A 168 2.48 4.53 -6.66
C ARG A 168 3.06 4.45 -5.25
N LEU A 169 2.89 5.51 -4.47
CA LEU A 169 3.44 5.67 -3.12
C LEU A 169 2.33 5.73 -2.06
N HIS A 170 1.23 5.03 -2.30
CA HIS A 170 0.06 5.08 -1.42
C HIS A 170 0.41 4.56 -0.03
N ASN A 171 0.19 5.34 1.03
CA ASN A 171 0.51 4.97 2.40
C ASN A 171 1.98 4.55 2.61
N THR A 172 2.90 4.96 1.74
CA THR A 172 4.33 4.66 1.89
C THR A 172 4.91 5.43 3.08
N ILE A 173 5.67 4.73 3.92
CA ILE A 173 6.25 5.31 5.14
C ILE A 173 7.67 5.79 4.85
N PHE A 174 7.85 7.10 4.72
CA PHE A 174 9.15 7.77 4.58
C PHE A 174 9.67 8.37 5.90
N ARG A 175 9.11 7.99 7.05
CA ARG A 175 9.48 8.56 8.35
C ARG A 175 11.00 8.51 8.59
N GLY A 176 11.63 9.66 8.82
CA GLY A 176 13.07 9.75 9.06
C GLY A 176 13.96 9.43 7.84
N ALA A 177 13.39 9.21 6.65
CA ALA A 177 14.16 8.87 5.45
C ALA A 177 14.95 10.08 4.92
N ASP A 178 16.10 9.83 4.32
CA ASP A 178 16.81 10.83 3.54
C ASP A 178 16.26 10.83 2.11
N LEU A 179 15.56 11.90 1.73
CA LEU A 179 14.93 12.09 0.41
C LEU A 179 15.47 13.35 -0.28
N ARG A 180 16.65 13.83 0.13
CA ARG A 180 17.27 15.01 -0.49
C ARG A 180 17.44 14.78 -1.99
N GLU A 181 17.03 15.77 -2.78
CA GLU A 181 17.05 15.71 -4.25
C GLU A 181 16.28 14.53 -4.86
N ALA A 182 15.37 13.86 -4.12
CA ALA A 182 14.53 12.81 -4.67
C ALA A 182 13.50 13.38 -5.66
N MET A 183 13.13 12.58 -6.67
CA MET A 183 12.33 13.04 -7.79
C MET A 183 10.96 12.33 -7.82
N PHE A 184 9.87 13.05 -7.54
CA PHE A 184 8.50 12.54 -7.44
C PHE A 184 7.60 12.90 -8.63
N PHE A 185 8.18 13.22 -9.79
CA PHE A 185 7.40 13.68 -10.96
C PHE A 185 6.27 12.71 -11.33
N GLY A 186 5.01 13.18 -11.26
CA GLY A 186 3.83 12.37 -11.56
C GLY A 186 3.55 11.21 -10.58
N ALA A 187 4.28 11.11 -9.47
CA ALA A 187 4.06 10.10 -8.44
C ALA A 187 2.72 10.33 -7.72
N ASP A 188 2.15 9.27 -7.15
CA ASP A 188 0.92 9.35 -6.36
C ASP A 188 1.22 9.10 -4.88
N LEU A 189 1.12 10.16 -4.07
CA LEU A 189 1.55 10.23 -2.68
C LEU A 189 0.41 10.05 -1.68
N LEU A 190 -0.73 9.49 -2.09
CA LEU A 190 -1.92 9.38 -1.25
C LEU A 190 -1.62 8.70 0.10
N GLY A 191 -1.70 9.46 1.20
CA GLY A 191 -1.44 8.96 2.55
C GLY A 191 0.03 8.68 2.86
N ALA A 192 0.97 9.08 2.00
CA ALA A 192 2.40 8.93 2.25
C ALA A 192 2.84 9.77 3.47
N GLU A 193 3.71 9.19 4.30
CA GLU A 193 4.12 9.79 5.56
C GLU A 193 5.57 10.28 5.54
N PHE A 194 5.78 11.57 5.77
CA PHE A 194 7.11 12.20 5.66
C PHE A 194 7.70 12.66 6.98
N LYS A 195 7.08 12.38 8.14
CA LYS A 195 7.54 12.90 9.43
C LYS A 195 9.02 12.58 9.70
N GLY A 196 9.82 13.61 9.92
CA GLY A 196 11.26 13.54 10.14
C GLY A 196 12.09 13.26 8.88
N ALA A 197 11.49 13.20 7.70
CA ALA A 197 12.21 12.97 6.44
C ALA A 197 13.03 14.21 6.04
N ARG A 198 14.15 14.01 5.36
CA ARG A 198 14.96 15.11 4.82
C ARG A 198 14.56 15.39 3.38
N LEU A 199 13.99 16.57 3.11
CA LEU A 199 13.36 16.88 1.82
C LEU A 199 14.08 17.96 0.99
N THR A 200 15.22 18.48 1.44
CA THR A 200 15.94 19.55 0.72
C THR A 200 16.16 19.20 -0.75
N GLY A 201 15.62 20.03 -1.66
CA GLY A 201 15.75 19.86 -3.10
C GLY A 201 14.91 18.72 -3.70
N ALA A 202 14.06 18.05 -2.92
CA ALA A 202 13.12 17.08 -3.45
C ALA A 202 12.13 17.76 -4.40
N ASN A 203 11.84 17.11 -5.54
CA ASN A 203 10.99 17.66 -6.59
C ASN A 203 9.65 16.92 -6.64
N PHE A 204 8.56 17.64 -6.42
CA PHE A 204 7.17 17.19 -6.41
C PHE A 204 6.38 17.71 -7.62
N ASP A 205 7.05 18.18 -8.67
CA ASP A 205 6.39 18.68 -9.88
C ASP A 205 5.43 17.63 -10.46
N HIS A 206 4.20 18.02 -10.78
CA HIS A 206 3.12 17.11 -11.23
C HIS A 206 2.78 15.93 -10.29
N ALA A 207 3.33 15.85 -9.08
CA ALA A 207 2.97 14.82 -8.12
C ALA A 207 1.52 15.00 -7.66
N ARG A 208 0.80 13.89 -7.45
CA ARG A 208 -0.59 13.87 -7.00
C ARG A 208 -0.65 13.53 -5.52
N ASN A 209 -1.65 14.06 -4.83
CA ASN A 209 -1.89 13.79 -3.41
C ASN A 209 -0.68 14.14 -2.51
N VAL A 210 0.07 15.18 -2.86
CA VAL A 210 1.14 15.72 -2.01
C VAL A 210 0.53 16.19 -0.69
N PRO A 211 1.08 15.82 0.48
CA PRO A 211 0.59 16.31 1.76
C PRO A 211 0.51 17.85 1.79
N PRO A 212 -0.59 18.45 2.26
CA PRO A 212 -0.78 19.91 2.21
C PRO A 212 0.39 20.70 2.82
N GLN A 213 0.94 20.21 3.93
CA GLN A 213 2.06 20.84 4.63
C GLN A 213 3.37 20.83 3.82
N ILE A 214 3.53 19.86 2.91
CA ILE A 214 4.65 19.84 1.96
C ILE A 214 4.31 20.72 0.76
N ALA A 215 3.08 20.66 0.26
CA ALA A 215 2.64 21.45 -0.89
C ALA A 215 2.78 22.96 -0.67
N GLU A 216 2.54 23.45 0.56
CA GLU A 216 2.78 24.85 0.94
C GLU A 216 4.26 25.27 0.91
N LEU A 217 5.18 24.30 1.00
CA LEU A 217 6.63 24.51 1.02
C LEU A 217 7.27 24.22 -0.34
N VAL A 218 6.48 23.91 -1.37
CA VAL A 218 6.95 23.64 -2.73
C VAL A 218 6.84 24.92 -3.57
N ASP A 219 7.90 25.27 -4.29
CA ASP A 219 7.89 26.42 -5.19
C ASP A 219 7.19 26.14 -6.53
N LYS A 220 7.16 27.16 -7.39
CA LYS A 220 6.53 27.12 -8.72
C LYS A 220 7.17 26.10 -9.68
N THR A 221 8.38 25.62 -9.38
CA THR A 221 9.09 24.60 -10.17
C THR A 221 8.89 23.19 -9.62
N GLY A 222 8.08 23.04 -8.56
CA GLY A 222 7.84 21.77 -7.89
C GLY A 222 8.91 21.42 -6.85
N VAL A 223 9.89 22.28 -6.58
CA VAL A 223 10.98 21.98 -5.65
C VAL A 223 10.62 22.38 -4.23
N TYR A 224 10.87 21.48 -3.27
CA TYR A 224 10.68 21.75 -1.85
C TYR A 224 11.72 22.72 -1.29
N ASN A 225 11.25 23.81 -0.71
CA ASN A 225 12.02 24.92 -0.14
C ASN A 225 11.75 25.14 1.37
N GLY A 226 11.26 24.12 2.06
CA GLY A 226 11.04 24.14 3.50
C GLY A 226 12.28 23.78 4.34
N PRO A 227 12.10 23.54 5.65
CA PRO A 227 13.16 23.08 6.54
C PRO A 227 13.80 21.77 6.06
N GLU A 228 15.09 21.59 6.35
CA GLU A 228 15.84 20.40 5.93
C GLU A 228 15.17 19.10 6.41
N VAL A 229 14.85 19.03 7.71
CA VAL A 229 14.06 17.95 8.30
C VAL A 229 12.62 18.40 8.33
N PHE A 230 11.76 17.67 7.62
CA PHE A 230 10.32 17.90 7.63
C PHE A 230 9.75 17.36 8.93
N GLU A 231 9.67 18.23 9.94
CA GLU A 231 8.82 17.98 11.07
C GLU A 231 7.38 18.23 10.65
N ALA A 232 6.54 17.20 10.71
CA ALA A 232 5.11 17.43 10.67
C ALA A 232 4.79 18.29 11.89
N SER A 233 4.64 19.60 11.69
CA SER A 233 4.31 20.50 12.77
C SER A 233 3.03 19.96 13.40
N THR A 234 3.04 19.79 14.71
CA THR A 234 1.81 19.58 15.49
C THR A 234 0.82 20.74 15.33
N GLN A 235 1.21 21.79 14.60
CA GLN A 235 0.44 22.97 14.25
C GLN A 235 -0.19 22.94 12.86
N SER A 236 -0.25 21.78 12.19
CA SER A 236 -1.22 21.54 11.12
C SER A 236 -2.16 20.38 11.45
N ARG A 237 -2.76 20.41 12.65
CA ARG A 237 -4.21 20.20 12.70
C ARG A 237 -4.85 21.49 12.19
N ALA A 238 -4.85 21.73 10.88
CA ALA A 238 -6.08 22.29 10.32
C ALA A 238 -7.13 21.28 10.78
N ALA A 239 -7.95 21.66 11.76
CA ALA A 239 -8.78 20.78 12.59
C ALA A 239 -9.12 19.49 11.84
N ASP A 240 -8.54 18.34 12.24
CA ASP A 240 -8.62 17.04 11.54
C ASP A 240 -10.02 16.87 10.95
N ARG A 241 -10.19 17.27 9.68
CA ARG A 241 -11.50 17.28 9.05
C ARG A 241 -11.85 15.81 8.89
N PRO A 242 -12.93 15.32 9.52
CA PRO A 242 -13.26 13.91 9.40
C PRO A 242 -13.47 13.61 7.92
N GLN A 243 -12.76 12.62 7.40
CA GLN A 243 -13.00 12.15 6.04
C GLN A 243 -14.17 11.16 6.03
N ILE A 244 -15.07 11.25 5.07
CA ILE A 244 -16.14 10.27 4.84
C ILE A 244 -16.01 9.63 3.46
N PHE A 245 -16.48 8.40 3.35
CA PHE A 245 -16.60 7.70 2.07
C PHE A 245 -17.91 8.06 1.39
N LEU A 246 -17.87 8.57 0.17
CA LEU A 246 -19.04 8.85 -0.66
C LEU A 246 -19.23 7.75 -1.71
N SER A 247 -20.27 6.94 -1.51
CA SER A 247 -20.76 5.96 -2.48
C SER A 247 -21.76 6.63 -3.41
N LYS A 248 -21.42 6.73 -4.70
CA LYS A 248 -22.27 7.30 -5.75
C LYS A 248 -22.13 6.51 -7.06
N PRO A 249 -23.15 6.47 -7.92
CA PRO A 249 -23.01 5.91 -9.26
C PRO A 249 -21.96 6.63 -10.11
N GLY A 250 -21.27 5.90 -10.98
CA GLY A 250 -20.29 6.45 -11.92
C GLY A 250 -20.90 7.26 -13.07
N THR A 251 -22.22 7.22 -13.24
CA THR A 251 -22.95 8.01 -14.25
C THR A 251 -24.17 8.63 -13.58
N LEU A 252 -24.30 9.95 -13.71
CA LEU A 252 -25.30 10.73 -13.00
C LEU A 252 -26.10 11.59 -13.99
N SER A 253 -27.42 11.66 -13.80
CA SER A 253 -28.28 12.64 -14.49
C SER A 253 -27.95 14.08 -14.05
N VAL A 254 -28.41 15.09 -14.79
CA VAL A 254 -28.19 16.50 -14.44
C VAL A 254 -28.70 16.81 -13.02
N LEU A 255 -29.87 16.31 -12.65
CA LEU A 255 -30.43 16.50 -11.31
C LEU A 255 -29.62 15.78 -10.23
N GLN A 256 -29.13 14.57 -10.51
CA GLN A 256 -28.27 13.82 -9.59
C GLN A 256 -26.91 14.51 -9.40
N GLN A 257 -26.31 15.04 -10.47
CA GLN A 257 -25.06 15.80 -10.40
C GLN A 257 -25.21 17.05 -9.53
N GLU A 258 -26.29 17.81 -9.74
CA GLU A 258 -26.56 19.00 -8.95
C GLU A 258 -26.83 18.66 -7.48
N PHE A 259 -27.56 17.57 -7.22
CA PHE A 259 -27.76 17.06 -5.86
C PHE A 259 -26.43 16.69 -5.18
N VAL A 260 -25.57 15.91 -5.85
CA VAL A 260 -24.23 15.53 -5.34
C VAL A 260 -23.42 16.78 -5.02
N ARG A 261 -23.38 17.75 -5.94
CA ARG A 261 -22.64 19.01 -5.76
C ARG A 261 -23.11 19.78 -4.53
N GLN A 262 -24.42 19.85 -4.30
CA GLN A 262 -24.96 20.55 -3.14
C GLN A 262 -24.65 19.83 -1.83
N VAL A 263 -24.75 18.50 -1.80
CA VAL A 263 -24.41 17.71 -0.62
C VAL A 263 -22.92 17.83 -0.30
N THR A 264 -22.02 17.74 -1.29
CA THR A 264 -20.58 17.92 -1.07
C THR A 264 -20.23 19.34 -0.64
N THR A 265 -20.90 20.37 -1.18
CA THR A 265 -20.74 21.76 -0.72
C THR A 265 -21.18 21.92 0.74
N PHE A 266 -22.26 21.25 1.13
CA PHE A 266 -22.73 21.26 2.52
C PHE A 266 -21.75 20.55 3.46
N LEU A 267 -21.22 19.39 3.08
CA LEU A 267 -20.20 18.68 3.85
C LEU A 267 -18.92 19.51 4.00
N ASP A 268 -18.54 20.26 2.96
CA ASP A 268 -17.41 21.16 3.03
C ASP A 268 -17.63 22.30 4.03
N ALA A 269 -18.84 22.89 4.05
CA ALA A 269 -19.22 23.89 5.05
C ALA A 269 -19.24 23.32 6.48
N GLU A 270 -19.54 22.03 6.62
CA GLU A 270 -19.45 21.28 7.88
C GLU A 270 -18.02 20.81 8.20
N GLN A 271 -17.01 21.24 7.45
CA GLN A 271 -15.61 20.85 7.66
C GLN A 271 -15.39 19.33 7.60
N ILE A 272 -16.08 18.64 6.68
CA ILE A 272 -15.93 17.20 6.42
C ILE A 272 -15.32 17.01 5.04
N ASP A 273 -14.34 16.11 4.94
CA ASP A 273 -13.69 15.79 3.68
C ASP A 273 -14.36 14.58 3.03
N VAL A 274 -14.40 14.56 1.70
CA VAL A 274 -15.09 13.50 0.94
C VAL A 274 -14.08 12.72 0.14
N ALA A 275 -14.04 11.41 0.35
CA ALA A 275 -13.31 10.46 -0.48
C ALA A 275 -14.30 9.60 -1.29
N THR A 276 -13.98 9.32 -2.55
CA THR A 276 -14.79 8.46 -3.42
C THR A 276 -13.84 7.64 -4.30
N VAL A 277 -14.32 6.54 -4.85
CA VAL A 277 -13.59 5.74 -5.84
C VAL A 277 -14.28 5.96 -7.18
N ASP A 278 -13.67 6.73 -8.07
CA ASP A 278 -14.24 6.95 -9.39
C ASP A 278 -13.93 5.79 -10.34
N ARG A 279 -14.73 5.66 -11.42
CA ARG A 279 -14.55 4.58 -12.41
C ARG A 279 -13.15 4.56 -13.04
N SER A 280 -12.47 5.71 -13.11
CA SER A 280 -11.09 5.85 -13.58
C SER A 280 -10.04 5.36 -12.59
N ASP A 281 -10.41 5.21 -11.32
CA ASP A 281 -9.50 4.89 -10.21
C ASP A 281 -9.51 3.40 -9.86
N TYR A 282 -10.39 2.60 -10.49
CA TYR A 282 -10.38 1.17 -10.30
C TYR A 282 -9.08 0.58 -10.87
N PRO A 283 -8.22 -0.04 -10.03
CA PRO A 283 -7.11 -0.81 -10.55
C PRO A 283 -7.66 -1.99 -11.37
N ASN A 284 -6.94 -2.38 -12.43
CA ASN A 284 -7.31 -3.52 -13.30
C ASN A 284 -7.53 -4.83 -12.51
N VAL A 285 -7.02 -4.92 -11.27
CA VAL A 285 -7.26 -5.99 -10.31
C VAL A 285 -7.48 -5.37 -8.92
N GLY A 286 -8.48 -5.84 -8.17
CA GLY A 286 -8.62 -5.50 -6.74
C GLY A 286 -9.52 -4.31 -6.39
N ALA A 287 -10.52 -3.98 -7.21
CA ALA A 287 -11.50 -2.91 -6.95
C ALA A 287 -12.11 -2.92 -5.53
N VAL A 288 -12.45 -4.11 -5.01
CA VAL A 288 -12.96 -4.30 -3.64
C VAL A 288 -11.90 -3.96 -2.59
N SER A 289 -10.64 -4.33 -2.83
CA SER A 289 -9.52 -3.98 -1.94
C SER A 289 -9.29 -2.47 -1.90
N GLU A 290 -9.50 -1.78 -3.02
CA GLU A 290 -9.37 -0.33 -3.12
C GLU A 290 -10.49 0.39 -2.35
N VAL A 291 -11.74 -0.04 -2.51
CA VAL A 291 -12.86 0.45 -1.70
C VAL A 291 -12.58 0.24 -0.21
N ARG A 292 -12.11 -0.95 0.19
CA ARG A 292 -11.72 -1.23 1.58
C ARG A 292 -10.57 -0.33 2.05
N ARG A 293 -9.60 -0.03 1.18
CA ARG A 293 -8.46 0.85 1.48
C ARG A 293 -8.95 2.27 1.78
N VAL A 294 -9.77 2.85 0.90
CA VAL A 294 -10.32 4.20 1.08
C VAL A 294 -11.20 4.27 2.33
N LEU A 295 -12.09 3.28 2.51
CA LEU A 295 -12.94 3.18 3.71
C LEU A 295 -12.15 3.14 5.03
N SER A 296 -10.95 2.55 5.04
CA SER A 296 -10.15 2.45 6.27
C SER A 296 -9.64 3.80 6.80
N GLY A 297 -9.51 4.81 5.92
CA GLY A 297 -9.20 6.20 6.28
C GLY A 297 -10.41 7.04 6.66
N CYS A 298 -11.63 6.53 6.47
CA CYS A 298 -12.86 7.29 6.69
C CYS A 298 -13.37 7.13 8.13
N SER A 299 -14.07 8.16 8.62
CA SER A 299 -14.77 8.21 9.92
C SER A 299 -16.29 8.06 9.76
N GLY A 300 -16.79 7.95 8.53
CA GLY A 300 -18.19 7.73 8.19
C GLY A 300 -18.37 7.38 6.72
N ALA A 301 -19.58 6.97 6.34
CA ALA A 301 -19.94 6.72 4.95
C ALA A 301 -21.29 7.37 4.58
N LEU A 302 -21.35 7.97 3.40
CA LEU A 302 -22.56 8.51 2.79
C LEU A 302 -22.85 7.73 1.51
N VAL A 303 -24.04 7.12 1.44
CA VAL A 303 -24.47 6.30 0.32
C VAL A 303 -25.63 6.96 -0.41
N LEU A 304 -25.41 7.30 -1.68
CA LEU A 304 -26.41 7.89 -2.56
C LEU A 304 -27.08 6.81 -3.40
N GLY A 305 -28.27 6.39 -2.98
CA GLY A 305 -29.10 5.41 -3.66
C GLY A 305 -29.94 6.05 -4.76
N PHE A 306 -29.34 6.30 -5.91
CA PHE A 306 -30.02 6.91 -7.06
C PHE A 306 -30.67 5.87 -7.98
N ARG A 307 -31.68 6.30 -8.75
CA ARG A 307 -32.29 5.50 -9.81
C ARG A 307 -31.25 5.25 -10.90
N GLN A 308 -30.93 3.98 -11.16
CA GLN A 308 -29.92 3.58 -12.14
C GLN A 308 -30.44 2.51 -13.10
N LEU A 309 -31.26 1.58 -12.61
CA LEU A 309 -31.97 0.61 -13.42
C LEU A 309 -33.47 0.76 -13.20
N GLU A 310 -34.24 0.91 -14.27
CA GLU A 310 -35.70 0.91 -14.23
C GLU A 310 -36.26 -0.40 -14.76
N VAL A 311 -37.09 -1.05 -13.96
CA VAL A 311 -37.81 -2.28 -14.30
C VAL A 311 -39.27 -1.88 -14.58
N SER A 312 -39.66 -1.94 -15.85
CA SER A 312 -41.03 -1.62 -16.26
C SER A 312 -42.05 -2.64 -15.76
N LYS A 313 -41.74 -3.94 -15.87
CA LYS A 313 -42.55 -5.05 -15.35
C LYS A 313 -41.68 -6.27 -15.05
N GLY A 314 -41.92 -6.96 -13.95
CA GLY A 314 -41.20 -8.18 -13.57
C GLY A 314 -41.80 -8.91 -12.37
N VAL A 315 -41.14 -9.99 -11.97
CA VAL A 315 -41.47 -10.74 -10.75
C VAL A 315 -40.31 -10.62 -9.77
N TRP A 316 -40.58 -10.01 -8.62
CA TRP A 316 -39.66 -9.90 -7.50
C TRP A 316 -39.40 -11.29 -6.91
N ARG A 317 -38.14 -11.66 -6.70
CA ARG A 317 -37.72 -12.91 -6.02
C ARG A 317 -38.54 -14.14 -6.44
N ALA A 318 -38.62 -14.34 -7.76
CA ALA A 318 -39.37 -15.44 -8.36
C ALA A 318 -38.99 -16.80 -7.75
N GLY A 319 -39.98 -17.61 -7.39
CA GLY A 319 -39.76 -18.93 -6.78
C GLY A 319 -39.51 -18.93 -5.27
N THR A 320 -39.70 -17.79 -4.59
CA THR A 320 -39.65 -17.68 -3.12
C THR A 320 -41.03 -17.33 -2.55
N GLU A 321 -41.20 -17.45 -1.22
CA GLU A 321 -42.42 -16.98 -0.54
C GLU A 321 -42.61 -15.45 -0.63
N GLU A 322 -41.55 -14.71 -0.95
CA GLU A 322 -41.56 -13.26 -1.16
C GLU A 322 -41.91 -12.86 -2.61
N ALA A 323 -42.30 -13.83 -3.44
CA ALA A 323 -42.57 -13.59 -4.86
C ALA A 323 -43.77 -12.66 -5.06
N ARG A 324 -43.56 -11.55 -5.78
CA ARG A 324 -44.61 -10.59 -6.12
C ARG A 324 -44.37 -9.92 -7.46
N GLU A 325 -45.44 -9.55 -8.16
CA GLU A 325 -45.30 -8.72 -9.36
C GLU A 325 -44.82 -7.32 -8.98
N VAL A 326 -43.92 -6.78 -9.80
CA VAL A 326 -43.39 -5.42 -9.66
C VAL A 326 -43.53 -4.69 -10.98
N GLU A 327 -44.01 -3.45 -10.92
CA GLU A 327 -44.16 -2.56 -12.07
C GLU A 327 -43.57 -1.19 -11.74
N HIS A 328 -42.89 -0.58 -12.72
CA HIS A 328 -42.25 0.75 -12.62
C HIS A 328 -41.31 0.93 -11.41
N VAL A 329 -40.50 -0.08 -11.15
CA VAL A 329 -39.55 -0.10 -10.03
C VAL A 329 -38.20 0.45 -10.46
N ALA A 330 -37.54 1.23 -9.59
CA ALA A 330 -36.13 1.57 -9.78
C ALA A 330 -35.22 0.88 -8.76
N LEU A 331 -34.01 0.54 -9.21
CA LEU A 331 -32.95 -0.04 -8.41
C LEU A 331 -31.69 0.83 -8.48
N PRO A 332 -30.87 0.86 -7.40
CA PRO A 332 -29.59 1.53 -7.39
C PRO A 332 -28.50 0.65 -8.01
N THR A 333 -27.25 1.12 -8.02
CA THR A 333 -26.14 0.26 -8.48
C THR A 333 -25.88 -0.88 -7.50
N THR A 334 -25.39 -2.02 -8.00
CA THR A 334 -24.92 -3.12 -7.15
C THR A 334 -23.76 -2.68 -6.25
N TRP A 335 -22.92 -1.73 -6.69
CA TRP A 335 -21.81 -1.19 -5.92
C TRP A 335 -22.23 -0.48 -4.63
N ASN A 336 -23.36 0.23 -4.63
CA ASN A 336 -23.88 0.85 -3.41
C ASN A 336 -24.07 -0.17 -2.29
N HIS A 337 -24.48 -1.41 -2.62
CA HIS A 337 -24.67 -2.48 -1.63
C HIS A 337 -23.34 -2.98 -1.06
N VAL A 338 -22.33 -3.14 -1.93
CA VAL A 338 -20.99 -3.59 -1.55
C VAL A 338 -20.32 -2.57 -0.64
N GLU A 339 -20.33 -1.30 -1.04
CA GLU A 339 -19.70 -0.19 -0.31
C GLU A 339 -20.38 0.06 1.03
N ALA A 340 -21.72 0.04 1.06
CA ALA A 340 -22.48 0.15 2.29
C ALA A 340 -22.23 -1.03 3.25
N GLY A 341 -22.18 -2.26 2.72
CA GLY A 341 -21.86 -3.45 3.51
C GLY A 341 -20.46 -3.37 4.11
N MET A 342 -19.47 -2.87 3.36
CA MET A 342 -18.11 -2.66 3.89
C MET A 342 -18.05 -1.57 4.95
N ALA A 343 -18.77 -0.46 4.75
CA ALA A 343 -18.86 0.59 5.76
C ALA A 343 -19.50 0.07 7.06
N ALA A 344 -20.57 -0.71 6.95
CA ALA A 344 -21.22 -1.36 8.09
C ALA A 344 -20.28 -2.35 8.80
N MET A 345 -19.54 -3.19 8.06
CA MET A 345 -18.54 -4.10 8.62
C MET A 345 -17.39 -3.37 9.33
N ALA A 346 -17.02 -2.17 8.86
CA ALA A 346 -16.05 -1.30 9.51
C ALA A 346 -16.63 -0.53 10.72
N GLY A 347 -17.92 -0.73 11.04
CA GLY A 347 -18.61 -0.04 12.13
C GLY A 347 -18.79 1.46 11.90
N LEU A 348 -18.70 1.93 10.65
CA LEU A 348 -18.77 3.36 10.34
C LEU A 348 -20.21 3.90 10.49
N PRO A 349 -20.39 5.10 11.06
CA PRO A 349 -21.68 5.78 11.01
C PRO A 349 -22.04 6.02 9.54
N THR A 350 -23.09 5.35 9.08
CA THR A 350 -23.48 5.36 7.67
C THR A 350 -24.81 6.08 7.49
N LEU A 351 -24.84 7.03 6.56
CA LEU A 351 -26.03 7.77 6.15
C LEU A 351 -26.43 7.37 4.73
N PHE A 352 -27.72 7.06 4.55
CA PHE A 352 -28.28 6.72 3.24
C PHE A 352 -29.21 7.83 2.77
N LEU A 353 -28.98 8.36 1.57
CA LEU A 353 -29.87 9.28 0.87
C LEU A 353 -30.40 8.58 -0.37
N VAL A 354 -31.69 8.22 -0.35
CA VAL A 354 -32.30 7.36 -1.36
C VAL A 354 -33.28 8.15 -2.20
N GLU A 355 -33.07 8.16 -3.52
CA GLU A 355 -33.96 8.82 -4.48
C GLU A 355 -35.36 8.18 -4.46
N ARG A 356 -36.40 9.02 -4.58
CA ARG A 356 -37.79 8.56 -4.60
C ARG A 356 -38.02 7.43 -5.62
N GLY A 357 -38.66 6.37 -5.16
CA GLY A 357 -39.04 5.21 -5.98
C GLY A 357 -37.92 4.19 -6.22
N VAL A 358 -36.74 4.36 -5.60
CA VAL A 358 -35.76 3.28 -5.48
C VAL A 358 -36.24 2.30 -4.40
N ILE A 359 -36.30 1.00 -4.72
CA ILE A 359 -36.72 -0.03 -3.77
C ILE A 359 -35.61 -1.05 -3.51
N ASP A 360 -35.68 -1.70 -2.34
CA ASP A 360 -34.81 -2.80 -1.89
C ASP A 360 -33.32 -2.48 -1.65
N GLY A 361 -32.58 -3.45 -1.11
CA GLY A 361 -31.14 -3.41 -0.92
C GLY A 361 -30.72 -3.22 0.53
N VAL A 362 -29.51 -2.67 0.72
CA VAL A 362 -29.05 -2.20 2.04
C VAL A 362 -29.98 -1.12 2.62
N PHE A 363 -30.76 -0.48 1.74
CA PHE A 363 -31.71 0.59 2.04
C PHE A 363 -33.02 0.09 2.66
N ALA A 364 -33.31 -1.21 2.58
CA ALA A 364 -34.48 -1.85 3.22
C ALA A 364 -34.17 -2.38 4.63
N LEU A 365 -32.92 -2.36 5.06
CA LEU A 365 -32.50 -2.82 6.39
C LEU A 365 -32.68 -1.68 7.40
N GLY A 366 -33.80 -1.72 8.14
CA GLY A 366 -34.14 -0.72 9.16
C GLY A 366 -33.14 -0.57 10.31
N ASP A 367 -32.18 -1.49 10.45
CA ASP A 367 -31.24 -1.56 11.57
C ASP A 367 -29.77 -1.23 11.22
N VAL A 368 -29.46 -0.86 9.97
CA VAL A 368 -28.08 -0.56 9.54
C VAL A 368 -27.94 0.93 9.20
N GLY A 369 -27.96 1.80 10.22
CA GLY A 369 -27.63 3.22 10.08
C GLY A 369 -28.81 4.20 9.93
N HIS A 370 -28.49 5.48 9.73
CA HIS A 370 -29.51 6.52 9.55
C HIS A 370 -29.98 6.55 8.10
N VAL A 371 -31.19 6.05 7.82
CA VAL A 371 -31.74 6.05 6.45
C VAL A 371 -32.67 7.25 6.24
N ILE A 372 -32.46 8.01 5.15
CA ILE A 372 -33.42 8.96 4.60
C ILE A 372 -33.93 8.40 3.26
N THR A 373 -35.18 7.95 3.27
CA THR A 373 -35.91 7.54 2.06
C THR A 373 -36.61 8.75 1.42
N ASP A 374 -36.96 8.63 0.13
CA ASP A 374 -37.76 9.62 -0.64
C ASP A 374 -37.13 11.01 -0.85
N VAL A 375 -35.82 11.04 -1.11
CA VAL A 375 -35.14 12.27 -1.53
C VAL A 375 -35.69 12.75 -2.88
N ASP A 376 -36.28 13.94 -2.88
CA ASP A 376 -36.69 14.66 -4.08
C ASP A 376 -35.51 15.45 -4.64
N LEU A 377 -34.93 14.96 -5.74
CA LEU A 377 -33.79 15.60 -6.40
C LEU A 377 -34.10 16.99 -6.96
N ALA A 378 -35.37 17.35 -7.14
CA ALA A 378 -35.78 18.71 -7.54
C ALA A 378 -35.76 19.69 -6.36
N ARG A 379 -35.70 19.20 -5.12
CA ARG A 379 -35.62 20.00 -3.89
C ARG A 379 -34.40 19.60 -3.04
N PRO A 380 -33.18 19.70 -3.59
CA PRO A 380 -31.96 19.23 -2.93
C PRO A 380 -31.67 19.97 -1.60
N ASN A 381 -32.18 21.19 -1.43
CA ASN A 381 -32.03 22.00 -0.23
C ASN A 381 -33.16 21.81 0.81
N HIS A 382 -33.91 20.71 0.75
CA HIS A 382 -34.97 20.47 1.71
C HIS A 382 -34.44 20.57 3.17
N PRO A 383 -35.05 21.38 4.06
CA PRO A 383 -34.53 21.61 5.40
C PRO A 383 -34.33 20.34 6.23
N GLU A 384 -35.14 19.32 5.98
CA GLU A 384 -35.02 18.02 6.64
C GLU A 384 -33.76 17.25 6.26
N ILE A 385 -33.39 17.25 4.97
CA ILE A 385 -32.15 16.62 4.49
C ILE A 385 -30.95 17.29 5.16
N ARG A 386 -30.90 18.62 5.14
CA ARG A 386 -29.83 19.39 5.80
C ARG A 386 -29.74 19.08 7.30
N ARG A 387 -30.88 19.04 8.00
CA ARG A 387 -30.91 18.73 9.45
C ARG A 387 -30.36 17.34 9.74
N ARG A 388 -30.74 16.32 8.96
CA ARG A 388 -30.29 14.95 9.17
C ARG A 388 -28.83 14.73 8.75
N VAL A 389 -28.38 15.36 7.67
CA VAL A 389 -26.95 15.36 7.29
C VAL A 389 -26.13 16.02 8.39
N ALA A 390 -26.54 17.18 8.92
CA ALA A 390 -25.85 17.85 10.03
C ALA A 390 -25.78 16.97 11.30
N ALA A 391 -26.89 16.31 11.65
CA ALA A 391 -26.92 15.41 12.80
C ALA A 391 -25.94 14.23 12.62
N TRP A 392 -25.90 13.64 11.43
CA TRP A 392 -24.95 12.57 11.11
C TRP A 392 -23.49 13.06 11.11
N CYS A 393 -23.22 14.29 10.66
CA CYS A 393 -21.88 14.89 10.72
C CYS A 393 -21.31 14.92 12.15
N ASN A 394 -22.16 15.07 13.17
CA ASN A 394 -21.72 14.98 14.56
C ASN A 394 -21.25 13.56 14.92
N SER A 395 -22.00 12.53 14.52
CA SER A 395 -21.61 11.13 14.71
C SER A 395 -20.29 10.79 14.00
N VAL A 396 -20.03 11.38 12.83
CA VAL A 396 -18.76 11.23 12.10
C VAL A 396 -17.59 11.84 12.90
N ARG A 397 -17.78 13.03 13.49
CA ARG A 397 -16.76 13.71 14.30
C ARG A 397 -16.42 12.93 15.58
N GLU A 398 -17.41 12.30 16.20
CA GLU A 398 -17.22 11.45 17.39
C GLU A 398 -16.58 10.10 17.06
N ALA A 399 -16.78 9.61 15.85
CA ALA A 399 -16.41 8.27 15.45
C ALA A 399 -14.89 8.03 15.30
N GLY A 400 -14.16 8.99 14.72
CA GLY A 400 -12.77 8.80 14.31
C GLY A 400 -12.56 7.76 13.19
N PRO A 401 -11.34 7.62 12.64
CA PRO A 401 -11.09 6.78 11.46
C PRO A 401 -11.21 5.27 11.74
N ALA A 402 -11.74 4.49 10.80
CA ALA A 402 -11.88 3.03 10.91
C ALA A 402 -10.57 2.30 11.25
N SER A 403 -9.42 2.77 10.75
CA SER A 403 -8.10 2.21 11.06
C SER A 403 -7.75 2.19 12.55
N THR A 404 -8.38 3.06 13.36
CA THR A 404 -8.13 3.15 14.81
C THR A 404 -9.03 2.22 15.64
N ARG A 405 -10.01 1.57 15.00
CA ARG A 405 -11.08 0.81 15.69
C ARG A 405 -10.83 -0.70 15.79
N HIS A 406 -9.61 -1.16 15.56
CA HIS A 406 -9.25 -2.57 15.78
C HIS A 406 -9.24 -2.93 17.29
N GLN A 407 -10.41 -3.29 17.83
CA GLN A 407 -10.46 -4.39 18.79
C GLN A 407 -10.49 -5.70 18.00
N PRO A 408 -9.68 -6.73 18.37
CA PRO A 408 -9.86 -8.05 17.82
C PRO A 408 -11.28 -8.54 18.12
N PRO A 409 -11.91 -9.35 17.24
CA PRO A 409 -13.17 -9.98 17.58
C PRO A 409 -12.99 -10.70 18.91
N GLY A 410 -13.90 -10.45 19.86
CA GLY A 410 -13.93 -11.17 21.12
C GLY A 410 -13.94 -12.68 20.86
N PRO A 411 -13.45 -13.50 21.80
CA PRO A 411 -13.49 -14.95 21.63
C PRO A 411 -14.91 -15.39 21.29
N PRO A 412 -15.09 -16.36 20.38
CA PRO A 412 -16.41 -16.85 20.02
C PRO A 412 -17.14 -17.30 21.30
N PRO A 413 -18.47 -17.07 21.39
CA PRO A 413 -19.24 -17.51 22.55
C PRO A 413 -19.05 -19.01 22.75
N ASP A 414 -18.82 -19.38 24.01
CA ASP A 414 -18.53 -20.74 24.45
C ASP A 414 -19.61 -21.71 23.94
N PRO A 415 -19.28 -22.77 23.16
CA PRO A 415 -20.27 -23.57 22.44
C PRO A 415 -21.09 -24.52 23.32
N ASN A 416 -21.08 -24.37 24.66
CA ASN A 416 -21.77 -25.33 25.52
C ASN A 416 -22.41 -24.70 26.78
N PRO A 417 -23.69 -24.24 26.71
CA PRO A 417 -24.41 -23.72 27.86
C PRO A 417 -24.79 -24.78 28.92
N LEU A 418 -24.52 -26.07 28.68
CA LEU A 418 -25.09 -27.16 29.47
C LEU A 418 -24.17 -27.77 30.55
N GLN A 419 -22.98 -27.21 30.79
CA GLN A 419 -22.08 -27.73 31.84
C GLN A 419 -22.03 -26.93 33.15
N GLN A 420 -22.72 -25.80 33.28
CA GLN A 420 -22.78 -25.05 34.55
C GLN A 420 -23.95 -25.44 35.48
N ALA A 421 -24.68 -26.52 35.18
CA ALA A 421 -25.77 -27.03 36.03
C ALA A 421 -25.42 -28.28 36.85
N ARG A 422 -24.14 -28.65 36.98
CA ARG A 422 -23.67 -29.72 37.88
C ARG A 422 -22.30 -29.37 38.48
N SER A 423 -22.29 -28.55 39.51
CA SER A 423 -21.24 -28.46 40.54
C SER A 423 -21.86 -27.94 41.81
#